data_AF-A0A2J4YXZ5-F1
#
_entry.id   AF-A0A2J4YXZ5-F1
#
_cell.length_a   1.000
_cell.length_b   1.000
_cell.length_c   1.000
_cell.angle_alpha   90.00
_cell.angle_beta   90.00
_cell.angle_gamma   90.00
#
_symmetry.space_group_name_H-M   'P 1'
#
loop_
_entity.id
_entity.type
_entity.pdbx_description
1 polymer ?
#
loop_
_entity_poly.entity_id
_entity_poly.type
_entity_poly.pdbx_seq_one_letter_code
_entity_poly.pdbx_strand_id
1 'polypeptide(L)'
;MKNNEIVIFSVSKTITQRIMNVLIERKLDVPVYEFRYSDVLDKANEMIQSGAKIIISRGGTAALLRNNISIPVIEIAHDFHGVYRILQQAKIKSQKIAAVGFPQFCNALRHYQNMTNEEFKICQVYNHN
;
A
#
# COMPACT_ATOMS: atom_id res chain seq x y z
N MET A 1 14.87 -7.01 20.48
CA MET A 1 15.05 -6.84 19.02
C MET A 1 15.70 -5.48 18.82
N LYS A 2 16.66 -5.32 17.91
CA LYS A 2 17.14 -3.97 17.57
C LYS A 2 15.99 -3.26 16.85
N ASN A 3 15.66 -2.03 17.23
CA ASN A 3 14.50 -1.28 16.68
C ASN A 3 14.50 -1.08 15.15
N ASN A 4 15.57 -1.45 14.46
CA ASN A 4 15.75 -1.18 13.02
C ASN A 4 15.62 -2.43 12.14
N GLU A 5 15.25 -3.60 12.67
CA GLU A 5 15.08 -4.81 11.85
C GLU A 5 13.85 -4.75 10.93
N ILE A 6 12.86 -3.92 11.29
CA ILE A 6 11.65 -3.66 10.50
C ILE A 6 11.59 -2.17 10.19
N VAL A 7 11.30 -1.82 8.94
CA VAL A 7 11.09 -0.43 8.52
C VAL A 7 9.76 -0.32 7.78
N ILE A 8 9.03 0.78 7.99
CA ILE A 8 7.78 1.05 7.28
C ILE A 8 7.95 2.23 6.32
N PHE A 9 7.65 2.01 5.04
CA PHE A 9 7.56 3.06 4.03
C PHE A 9 6.10 3.37 3.71
N SER A 10 5.65 4.52 4.19
CA SER A 10 4.32 5.07 3.94
C SER A 10 4.27 5.87 2.63
N VAL A 11 3.11 5.88 2.00
CA VAL A 11 2.88 6.46 0.66
C VAL A 11 2.02 7.73 0.68
N SER A 12 1.47 8.11 1.84
CA SER A 12 0.69 9.34 2.01
C SER A 12 0.54 9.72 3.47
N LYS A 13 0.35 11.01 3.75
CA LYS A 13 0.07 11.54 5.10
C LYS A 13 -1.03 10.80 5.85
N THR A 14 -2.13 10.48 5.17
CA THR A 14 -3.26 9.77 5.79
C THR A 14 -2.87 8.35 6.24
N ILE A 15 -2.05 7.66 5.45
CA ILE A 15 -1.56 6.33 5.82
C ILE A 15 -0.49 6.43 6.90
N THR A 16 0.41 7.40 6.81
CA THR A 16 1.44 7.67 7.82
C THR A 16 0.79 7.87 9.18
N GLN A 17 -0.22 8.75 9.28
CA GLN A 17 -0.92 8.99 10.53
C GLN A 17 -1.58 7.74 11.10
N ARG A 18 -2.22 6.92 10.23
CA ARG A 18 -2.85 5.67 10.67
C ARG A 18 -1.82 4.67 11.19
N ILE A 19 -0.67 4.54 10.53
CA ILE A 19 0.43 3.69 10.98
C ILE A 19 0.94 4.17 12.34
N MET A 20 1.23 5.46 12.48
CA MET A 20 1.73 6.03 13.73
C MET A 20 0.78 5.81 14.90
N ASN A 21 -0.53 6.00 14.69
CA ASN A 21 -1.54 5.73 15.73
C ASN A 21 -1.48 4.27 16.19
N VAL A 22 -1.44 3.32 15.26
CA VAL A 22 -1.34 1.89 15.59
C VAL A 22 -0.04 1.58 16.34
N LEU A 23 1.09 2.15 15.93
CA LEU A 23 2.38 1.94 16.61
C LEU A 23 2.33 2.47 18.05
N ILE A 24 1.79 3.68 18.25
CA ILE A 24 1.64 4.31 19.57
C ILE A 24 0.70 3.47 20.46
N GLU A 25 -0.48 3.12 19.97
CA GLU A 25 -1.47 2.30 20.70
C GLU A 25 -0.90 0.95 21.12
N ARG A 26 -0.05 0.36 20.26
CA ARG A 26 0.59 -0.94 20.50
C ARG A 26 1.94 -0.84 21.22
N LYS A 27 2.41 0.37 21.53
CA LYS A 27 3.73 0.64 22.15
C LYS A 27 4.88 -0.01 21.35
N LEU A 28 4.80 0.07 20.03
CA LEU A 28 5.80 -0.44 19.11
C LEU A 28 6.69 0.70 18.63
N ASP A 29 8.00 0.52 18.73
CA ASP A 29 9.00 1.45 18.22
C ASP A 29 9.55 0.92 16.89
N VAL A 30 8.91 1.32 15.80
CA VAL A 30 9.26 0.93 14.43
C VAL A 30 9.43 2.20 13.60
N PRO A 31 10.57 2.41 12.92
CA PRO A 31 10.78 3.59 12.10
C PRO A 31 9.81 3.63 10.91
N VAL A 32 9.19 4.80 10.73
CA VAL A 32 8.27 5.09 9.63
C VAL A 32 8.80 6.25 8.81
N TYR A 33 8.89 6.05 7.50
CA TYR A 33 9.27 7.10 6.56
C TYR A 33 8.18 7.30 5.52
N GLU A 34 7.82 8.55 5.26
CA GLU A 34 6.90 8.91 4.18
C GLU A 34 7.70 9.26 2.92
N PHE A 35 7.50 8.48 1.86
CA PHE A 35 8.20 8.67 0.58
C PHE A 35 7.23 8.79 -0.58
N ARG A 36 7.68 9.54 -1.60
CA ARG A 36 7.11 9.47 -2.94
C ARG A 36 7.77 8.32 -3.71
N TYR A 37 7.08 7.83 -4.73
CA TYR A 37 7.43 6.61 -5.46
C TYR A 37 8.87 6.57 -6.00
N SER A 38 9.44 7.71 -6.43
CA SER A 38 10.76 7.79 -7.08
C SER A 38 11.95 7.51 -6.14
N ASP A 39 11.84 7.87 -4.87
CA ASP A 39 13.01 7.98 -3.97
C ASP A 39 13.11 6.76 -3.02
N VAL A 40 12.20 5.80 -3.15
CA VAL A 40 12.02 4.73 -2.17
C VAL A 40 13.12 3.67 -2.22
N LEU A 41 13.72 3.43 -3.40
CA LEU A 41 14.72 2.37 -3.58
C LEU A 41 16.05 2.72 -2.91
N ASP A 42 16.50 3.96 -3.06
CA ASP A 42 17.75 4.43 -2.45
C ASP A 42 17.66 4.33 -0.93
N LYS A 43 16.54 4.77 -0.35
CA LYS A 43 16.33 4.62 1.09
C LYS A 43 16.21 3.16 1.51
N ALA A 44 15.54 2.31 0.73
CA ALA A 44 15.46 0.89 1.02
C ALA A 44 16.86 0.27 1.17
N ASN A 45 17.75 0.57 0.23
CA ASN A 45 19.12 0.08 0.24
C ASN A 45 19.92 0.59 1.45
N GLU A 46 19.79 1.87 1.81
CA GLU A 46 20.41 2.45 3.01
C GLU A 46 19.94 1.72 4.29
N MET A 47 18.64 1.45 4.40
CA MET A 47 18.08 0.76 5.55
C MET A 47 18.53 -0.71 5.62
N ILE A 48 18.61 -1.40 4.48
CA ILE A 48 19.15 -2.77 4.39
C ILE A 48 20.60 -2.80 4.86
N GLN A 49 21.44 -1.88 4.38
CA GLN A 49 22.84 -1.76 4.81
C GLN A 49 22.95 -1.45 6.32
N SER A 50 21.97 -0.72 6.86
CA SER A 50 21.86 -0.42 8.29
C SER A 50 21.26 -1.57 9.13
N GLY A 51 20.96 -2.72 8.53
CA GLY A 51 20.51 -3.93 9.21
C GLY A 51 19.01 -4.20 9.17
N ALA A 52 18.23 -3.48 8.35
CA ALA A 52 16.84 -3.81 8.12
C ALA A 52 16.70 -5.19 7.47
N LYS A 53 15.76 -5.98 7.98
CA LYS A 53 15.49 -7.35 7.54
C LYS A 53 14.12 -7.49 6.89
N ILE A 54 13.18 -6.58 7.18
CA ILE A 54 11.83 -6.57 6.61
C ILE A 54 11.44 -5.13 6.29
N ILE A 55 10.82 -4.92 5.13
CA ILE A 55 10.16 -3.65 4.79
C ILE A 55 8.66 -3.86 4.72
N ILE A 56 7.89 -2.95 5.32
CA ILE A 56 6.44 -2.86 5.21
C ILE A 56 6.09 -1.66 4.33
N SER A 57 5.25 -1.84 3.32
CA SER A 57 4.78 -0.72 2.48
C SER A 57 3.39 -0.99 1.92
N ARG A 58 2.92 -0.22 0.93
CA ARG A 58 1.59 -0.35 0.33
C ARG A 58 1.58 -0.18 -1.18
N GLY A 59 0.77 -0.97 -1.87
CA GLY A 59 0.37 -0.74 -3.26
C GLY A 59 1.55 -0.73 -4.23
N GLY A 60 1.55 0.22 -5.16
CA GLY A 60 2.61 0.35 -6.18
C GLY A 60 4.02 0.40 -5.57
N THR A 61 4.21 1.10 -4.45
CA THR A 61 5.50 1.18 -3.75
C THR A 61 5.95 -0.17 -3.20
N ALA A 62 5.04 -0.95 -2.62
CA ALA A 62 5.36 -2.32 -2.17
C ALA A 62 5.74 -3.24 -3.33
N ALA A 63 5.06 -3.10 -4.48
CA ALA A 63 5.38 -3.85 -5.69
C ALA A 63 6.76 -3.47 -6.24
N LEU A 64 7.08 -2.16 -6.27
CA LEU A 64 8.39 -1.66 -6.70
C LEU A 64 9.51 -2.24 -5.82
N LEU A 65 9.37 -2.14 -4.50
CA LEU A 65 10.36 -2.64 -3.55
C LEU A 65 10.58 -4.15 -3.73
N ARG A 66 9.50 -4.92 -3.78
CA ARG A 66 9.56 -6.39 -3.92
C ARG A 66 10.31 -6.85 -5.16
N ASN A 67 10.25 -6.08 -6.24
CA ASN A 67 10.94 -6.41 -7.49
C ASN A 67 12.42 -6.01 -7.51
N ASN A 68 12.88 -5.19 -6.55
CA ASN A 68 14.20 -4.55 -6.63
C ASN A 68 15.09 -4.78 -5.39
N ILE A 69 14.58 -5.36 -4.31
CA ILE A 69 15.37 -5.62 -3.09
C ILE A 69 15.37 -7.10 -2.71
N SER A 70 16.39 -7.52 -1.97
CA SER A 70 16.59 -8.92 -1.57
C SER A 70 15.86 -9.33 -0.30
N ILE A 71 15.46 -8.37 0.54
CA ILE A 71 14.77 -8.66 1.82
C ILE A 71 13.24 -8.71 1.65
N PRO A 72 12.52 -9.45 2.51
CA PRO A 72 11.06 -9.54 2.46
C PRO A 72 10.35 -8.18 2.49
N VAL A 73 9.35 -8.03 1.59
CA VAL A 73 8.45 -6.88 1.54
C VAL A 73 7.01 -7.29 1.86
N ILE A 74 6.53 -6.84 3.01
CA ILE A 74 5.15 -7.05 3.47
C ILE A 74 4.27 -5.89 2.99
N GLU A 75 3.18 -6.22 2.29
CA GLU A 75 2.26 -5.22 1.76
C GLU A 75 1.05 -5.03 2.69
N ILE A 76 0.74 -3.77 3.01
CA ILE A 76 -0.52 -3.37 3.64
C ILE A 76 -1.61 -3.45 2.56
N ALA A 77 -2.29 -4.58 2.50
CA ALA A 77 -3.26 -4.89 1.45
C ALA A 77 -4.50 -3.97 1.46
N HIS A 78 -5.21 -3.97 0.33
CA HIS A 78 -6.57 -3.46 0.26
C HIS A 78 -7.53 -4.55 0.75
N ASP A 79 -8.50 -4.17 1.60
CA ASP A 79 -9.55 -5.05 2.08
C ASP A 79 -10.86 -4.84 1.31
N PHE A 80 -11.71 -5.87 1.25
CA PHE A 80 -13.01 -5.77 0.58
C PHE A 80 -13.97 -4.82 1.28
N HIS A 81 -13.86 -4.68 2.60
CA HIS A 81 -14.65 -3.70 3.34
C HIS A 81 -14.32 -2.25 2.92
N GLY A 82 -13.04 -1.95 2.68
CA GLY A 82 -12.59 -0.68 2.12
C GLY A 82 -13.11 -0.45 0.72
N VAL A 83 -13.05 -1.46 -0.16
CA VAL A 83 -13.63 -1.40 -1.51
C VAL A 83 -15.14 -1.13 -1.47
N TYR A 84 -15.89 -1.91 -0.70
CA TYR A 84 -17.32 -1.71 -0.50
C TYR A 84 -17.61 -0.27 -0.07
N ARG A 85 -16.94 0.20 0.98
CA ARG A 85 -17.17 1.54 1.54
C ARG A 85 -16.92 2.65 0.51
N ILE A 86 -15.82 2.60 -0.24
CA ILE A 86 -15.54 3.64 -1.26
C ILE A 86 -16.53 3.57 -2.42
N LEU A 87 -16.99 2.38 -2.80
CA LEU A 87 -18.00 2.22 -3.85
C LEU A 87 -19.35 2.79 -3.42
N GLN A 88 -19.80 2.53 -2.19
CA GLN A 88 -21.04 3.12 -1.66
C GLN A 88 -20.96 4.65 -1.66
N GLN A 89 -19.82 5.22 -1.28
CA GLN A 89 -19.62 6.68 -1.33
C GLN A 89 -19.64 7.22 -2.76
N ALA A 90 -19.04 6.51 -3.73
CA ALA A 90 -19.07 6.91 -5.13
C ALA A 90 -20.49 6.84 -5.73
N LYS A 91 -21.28 5.82 -5.36
CA LYS A 91 -22.68 5.64 -5.80
C LYS A 91 -23.62 6.76 -5.40
N ILE A 92 -23.33 7.46 -4.29
CA ILE A 92 -24.06 8.67 -3.88
C ILE A 92 -23.89 9.79 -4.94
N LYS A 93 -22.77 9.79 -5.67
CA LYS A 93 -22.46 10.81 -6.68
C LYS A 93 -22.87 10.38 -8.10
N SER A 94 -22.67 9.11 -8.45
CA SER A 94 -22.97 8.60 -9.78
C SER A 94 -23.03 7.07 -9.79
N GLN A 95 -23.91 6.51 -10.62
CA GLN A 95 -23.90 5.07 -10.93
C GLN A 95 -22.83 4.68 -11.96
N LYS A 96 -22.29 5.66 -12.70
CA LYS A 96 -21.20 5.44 -13.67
C LYS A 96 -19.86 5.60 -12.94
N ILE A 97 -19.30 4.49 -12.48
CA ILE A 97 -18.07 4.47 -11.66
C ILE A 97 -16.92 3.86 -12.47
N ALA A 98 -15.76 4.52 -12.40
CA ALA A 98 -14.48 3.97 -12.81
C ALA A 98 -13.51 3.97 -11.62
N ALA A 99 -12.99 2.80 -11.28
CA ALA A 99 -11.98 2.62 -10.24
C ALA A 99 -10.60 2.55 -10.90
N VAL A 100 -9.71 3.47 -10.51
CA VAL A 100 -8.35 3.57 -11.04
C VAL A 100 -7.36 3.05 -9.99
N GLY A 101 -6.42 2.20 -10.39
CA GLY A 101 -5.47 1.62 -9.44
C GLY A 101 -4.26 0.93 -10.06
N PHE A 102 -3.28 0.63 -9.21
CA PHE A 102 -2.18 -0.26 -9.54
C PHE A 102 -2.65 -1.73 -9.68
N PRO A 103 -1.88 -2.60 -10.33
CA PRO A 103 -2.29 -3.98 -10.64
C PRO A 103 -2.86 -4.75 -9.44
N GLN A 104 -2.25 -4.64 -8.25
CA GLN A 104 -2.73 -5.34 -7.05
C GLN A 104 -4.09 -4.83 -6.56
N PHE A 105 -4.34 -3.52 -6.64
CA PHE A 105 -5.65 -2.99 -6.28
C PHE A 105 -6.70 -3.37 -7.34
N CYS A 106 -6.34 -3.35 -8.62
CA CYS A 106 -7.21 -3.83 -9.69
C CYS A 106 -7.58 -5.32 -9.54
N ASN A 107 -6.66 -6.17 -9.07
CA ASN A 107 -6.94 -7.56 -8.73
C ASN A 107 -7.97 -7.67 -7.60
N ALA A 108 -7.80 -6.89 -6.53
CA ALA A 108 -8.75 -6.86 -5.42
C ALA A 108 -10.15 -6.38 -5.87
N LEU A 109 -10.20 -5.36 -6.75
CA LEU A 109 -11.45 -4.85 -7.34
C LEU A 109 -12.13 -5.91 -8.22
N ARG A 110 -11.40 -6.63 -9.06
CA ARG A 110 -11.95 -7.72 -9.89
C ARG A 110 -12.52 -8.84 -9.02
N HIS A 111 -11.79 -9.24 -7.98
CA HIS A 111 -12.29 -10.26 -7.06
C HIS A 111 -13.57 -9.80 -6.36
N TYR A 112 -13.61 -8.54 -5.93
CA TYR A 112 -14.81 -7.94 -5.35
C TYR A 112 -16.00 -7.93 -6.34
N GLN A 113 -15.79 -7.56 -7.61
CA GLN A 113 -16.84 -7.62 -8.64
C GLN A 113 -17.38 -9.04 -8.81
N ASN A 114 -16.51 -10.03 -8.90
CA ASN A 114 -16.90 -11.42 -9.07
C ASN A 114 -17.72 -11.95 -7.89
N MET A 115 -17.44 -11.48 -6.66
CA MET A 115 -18.18 -11.88 -5.47
C MET A 115 -19.55 -11.19 -5.33
N THR A 116 -19.68 -9.98 -5.85
CA THR A 116 -20.84 -9.10 -5.55
C THR A 116 -21.74 -8.83 -6.76
N ASN A 117 -21.29 -9.18 -7.96
CA ASN A 117 -21.92 -8.82 -9.25
C ASN A 117 -22.08 -7.30 -9.43
N GLU A 118 -21.24 -6.49 -8.78
CA GLU A 118 -21.23 -5.03 -8.90
C GLU A 118 -20.60 -4.58 -10.23
N GLU A 119 -21.31 -3.71 -10.97
CA GLU A 119 -20.84 -3.18 -12.25
C GLU A 119 -20.12 -1.83 -12.09
N PHE A 120 -18.80 -1.82 -12.34
CA PHE A 120 -18.00 -0.62 -12.49
C PHE A 120 -16.79 -0.90 -13.39
N LYS A 121 -16.21 0.15 -13.99
CA LYS A 121 -15.01 0.01 -14.82
C LYS A 121 -13.77 -0.06 -13.93
N ILE A 122 -12.86 -0.98 -14.25
CA ILE A 122 -11.54 -1.04 -13.61
C ILE A 122 -10.49 -0.56 -14.61
N CYS A 123 -9.76 0.50 -14.25
CA CYS A 123 -8.71 1.10 -15.04
C CYS A 123 -7.37 0.89 -14.35
N GLN A 124 -6.49 0.09 -14.96
CA GLN A 124 -5.17 -0.18 -14.42
C GLN A 124 -4.17 0.90 -14.84
N VAL A 125 -3.41 1.42 -13.87
CA VAL A 125 -2.27 2.30 -14.13
C VAL A 125 -1.05 1.42 -14.44
N TYR A 126 -0.39 1.70 -15.56
CA TYR A 126 0.89 1.12 -15.92
C TYR A 126 1.98 2.15 -15.64
N ASN A 127 3.05 1.72 -14.98
CA ASN A 127 4.26 2.52 -14.93
C ASN A 127 4.93 2.43 -16.31
N HIS A 128 5.12 3.57 -16.97
CA HIS A 128 6.03 3.64 -18.09
C HIS A 128 7.43 3.62 -17.49
N ASN A 129 8.20 2.58 -17.81
CA ASN A 129 9.63 2.53 -17.55
C ASN A 129 10.35 3.48 -18.49
#